data_AF-A0A3E0D9K1-F1
#
_entry.id   AF-A0A3E0D9K1-F1
#
_cell.length_a   1.000
_cell.length_b   1.000
_cell.length_c   1.000
_cell.angle_alpha   90.00
_cell.angle_beta   90.00
_cell.angle_gamma   90.00
#
_symmetry.space_group_name_H-M   'P 1'
#
loop_
_entity.id
_entity.type
_entity.pdbx_description
1 polymer ?
#
loop_
_entity_poly.entity_id
_entity_poly.type
_entity_poly.pdbx_seq_one_letter_code
_entity_poly.pdbx_strand_id
1 'polypeptide(L)'
;MRFDYLIENQVKWSNQKLNCLYPVQNQSKFVMDYLNSLTISTPGNTPAFRNPNQPTKEVFFSNPQNRLTLERIFLEKGIELLGKVKSLSPDPRKRPLGDTVKSHRTFGTGTLFFTWRNVSNTCPLVFWWDVSGHDWIPLFCVKNRGQSQ
;
A
#
# COMPACT_ATOMS: atom_id res chain seq x y z
N MET A 1 9.79 -29.43 -16.64
CA MET A 1 9.86 -29.13 -15.19
C MET A 1 9.15 -27.78 -15.00
N ARG A 2 7.98 -27.76 -14.36
CA ARG A 2 7.18 -26.54 -14.18
C ARG A 2 7.70 -25.85 -12.92
N PHE A 3 8.37 -24.71 -13.07
CA PHE A 3 8.77 -23.90 -11.93
C PHE A 3 7.56 -23.09 -11.49
N ASP A 4 6.83 -23.57 -10.49
CA ASP A 4 5.81 -22.77 -9.84
C ASP A 4 6.52 -21.66 -9.04
N TYR A 5 6.17 -20.41 -9.31
CA TYR A 5 6.73 -19.29 -8.56
C TYR A 5 6.25 -19.35 -7.11
N LEU A 6 7.19 -19.38 -6.16
CA LEU A 6 6.87 -19.31 -4.75
C LEU A 6 6.46 -17.88 -4.38
N ILE A 7 5.22 -17.71 -3.93
CA ILE A 7 4.68 -16.42 -3.48
C ILE A 7 4.79 -16.33 -1.95
N GLU A 8 5.65 -15.44 -1.45
CA GLU A 8 6.00 -15.34 -0.02
C GLU A 8 5.53 -14.02 0.62
N ASN A 9 4.30 -13.58 0.30
CA ASN A 9 3.72 -12.31 0.78
C ASN A 9 2.53 -12.51 1.74
N GLN A 10 2.36 -13.71 2.29
CA GLN A 10 1.21 -14.04 3.15
C GLN A 10 1.46 -13.66 4.61
N VAL A 11 1.04 -12.48 5.04
CA VAL A 11 1.36 -11.91 6.38
C VAL A 11 0.94 -12.79 7.57
N LYS A 12 -0.01 -13.72 7.38
CA LYS A 12 -0.43 -14.66 8.44
C LYS A 12 0.52 -15.84 8.61
N TRP A 13 1.35 -16.13 7.61
CA TRP A 13 2.22 -17.30 7.60
C TRP A 13 3.59 -16.94 8.18
N SER A 14 4.25 -17.94 8.76
CA SER A 14 5.63 -17.81 9.22
C SER A 14 6.61 -17.82 8.03
N ASN A 15 7.82 -17.29 8.26
CA ASN A 15 8.96 -17.36 7.33
C ASN A 15 8.71 -16.81 5.91
N GLN A 16 7.80 -15.84 5.80
CA GLN A 16 7.54 -15.14 4.54
C GLN A 16 8.58 -14.04 4.30
N LYS A 17 8.99 -13.83 3.05
CA LYS A 17 9.92 -12.74 2.67
C LYS A 17 9.25 -11.36 2.68
N LEU A 18 7.94 -11.30 2.45
CA LEU A 18 7.15 -10.08 2.44
C LEU A 18 7.77 -8.99 1.55
N ASN A 19 7.91 -9.30 0.26
CA ASN A 19 8.41 -8.40 -0.79
C ASN A 19 7.34 -7.37 -1.21
N CYS A 20 6.79 -6.69 -0.21
CA CYS A 20 5.74 -5.67 -0.33
C CYS A 20 5.85 -4.70 0.85
N LEU A 21 5.18 -3.56 0.73
CA LEU A 21 5.01 -2.65 1.86
C LEU A 21 3.91 -3.17 2.78
N TYR A 22 4.27 -3.48 4.02
CA TYR A 22 3.29 -3.91 5.01
C TYR A 22 3.74 -3.43 6.39
N PRO A 23 3.17 -2.33 6.91
CA PRO A 23 3.71 -1.65 8.09
C PRO A 23 3.60 -2.50 9.37
N VAL A 24 4.46 -2.21 10.34
CA VAL A 24 4.33 -2.68 11.73
C VAL A 24 3.35 -1.80 12.51
N GLN A 25 2.81 -2.30 13.62
CA GLN A 25 1.79 -1.59 14.41
C GLN A 25 2.28 -0.30 15.08
N ASN A 26 3.58 -0.16 15.34
CA ASN A 26 4.16 1.06 15.92
C ASN A 26 4.12 2.21 14.90
N GLN A 27 3.01 2.93 14.82
CA GLN A 27 2.74 4.02 13.89
C GLN A 27 2.26 5.27 14.63
N SER A 28 2.27 6.41 13.92
CA SER A 28 1.75 7.67 14.43
C SER A 28 0.25 7.61 14.69
N LYS A 29 -0.24 8.47 15.60
CA LYS A 29 -1.68 8.61 15.88
C LYS A 29 -2.50 8.87 14.60
N PHE A 30 -1.94 9.67 13.69
CA PHE A 30 -2.53 9.96 12.38
C PHE A 30 -2.87 8.69 11.57
N VAL A 31 -1.96 7.71 11.54
CA VAL A 31 -2.18 6.43 10.86
C VAL A 31 -3.26 5.60 11.55
N MET A 32 -3.25 5.58 12.89
CA MET A 32 -4.23 4.83 13.68
C MET A 32 -5.64 5.41 13.54
N ASP A 33 -5.76 6.75 13.54
CA ASP A 33 -7.03 7.45 13.33
C ASP A 33 -7.60 7.13 11.94
N TYR A 34 -6.77 7.12 10.89
CA TYR A 34 -7.18 6.67 9.55
C TYR A 34 -7.66 5.21 9.55
N LEU A 35 -6.92 4.29 10.18
CA LEU A 35 -7.32 2.88 10.24
C LEU A 35 -8.66 2.70 10.99
N ASN A 36 -8.90 3.52 12.03
CA ASN A 36 -10.14 3.55 12.80
C ASN A 36 -11.32 4.15 12.03
N SER A 37 -11.07 5.08 11.11
CA SER A 37 -12.13 5.65 10.28
C SER A 37 -12.61 4.73 9.16
N LEU A 38 -11.91 3.63 8.86
CA LEU A 38 -12.33 2.67 7.83
C LEU A 38 -13.59 1.91 8.26
N THR A 39 -14.73 2.27 7.68
CA THR A 39 -15.98 1.51 7.81
C THR A 39 -15.98 0.32 6.86
N ILE A 40 -16.07 -0.89 7.42
CA ILE A 40 -16.08 -2.15 6.68
C ILE A 40 -17.38 -2.90 6.97
N SER A 41 -18.14 -3.20 5.92
CA SER A 41 -19.46 -3.85 5.99
C SER A 41 -19.41 -5.25 6.60
N THR A 42 -18.28 -5.94 6.39
CA THR A 42 -17.99 -7.25 6.98
C THR A 42 -16.48 -7.33 7.17
N PRO A 43 -15.98 -7.49 8.41
CA PRO A 43 -14.55 -7.58 8.63
C PRO A 43 -13.99 -8.84 7.97
N GLY A 44 -13.16 -8.66 6.94
CA GLY A 44 -12.27 -9.72 6.51
C GLY A 44 -11.20 -9.96 7.58
N ASN A 45 -10.75 -11.21 7.72
CA ASN A 45 -9.73 -11.60 8.71
C ASN A 45 -8.30 -11.15 8.35
N THR A 46 -8.12 -10.13 7.51
CA THR A 46 -6.79 -9.71 7.04
C THR A 46 -6.21 -8.68 8.01
N PRO A 47 -5.03 -8.92 8.61
CA PRO A 47 -4.44 -7.98 9.56
C PRO A 47 -4.08 -6.66 8.86
N ALA A 48 -4.06 -5.54 9.58
CA ALA A 48 -3.60 -4.26 9.01
C ALA A 48 -2.06 -4.12 9.08
N PHE A 49 -1.43 -4.85 9.99
CA PHE A 49 -0.01 -4.76 10.30
C PHE A 49 0.65 -6.14 10.23
N ARG A 50 1.94 -6.15 9.88
CA ARG A 50 2.77 -7.36 9.96
C ARG A 50 3.37 -7.51 11.36
N ASN A 51 3.81 -8.72 11.67
CA ASN A 51 4.64 -8.95 12.85
C ASN A 51 5.96 -8.16 12.70
N PRO A 52 6.40 -7.39 13.71
CA PRO A 52 7.66 -6.64 13.67
C PRO A 52 8.90 -7.49 13.37
N ASN A 53 8.88 -8.78 13.76
CA ASN A 53 9.98 -9.72 13.58
C ASN A 53 9.95 -10.42 12.21
N GLN A 54 9.04 -10.04 11.32
CA GLN A 54 8.96 -10.55 9.96
C GLN A 54 9.30 -9.46 8.93
N PRO A 55 10.05 -9.78 7.87
CA PRO A 55 10.64 -11.09 7.55
C PRO A 55 11.77 -11.42 8.52
N THR A 56 12.00 -12.72 8.76
CA THR A 56 13.08 -13.19 9.63
C THR A 56 14.46 -12.74 9.12
N LYS A 57 14.60 -12.60 7.79
CA LYS A 57 15.79 -12.08 7.12
C LYS A 57 15.35 -11.06 6.08
N GLU A 58 15.85 -9.83 6.21
CA GLU A 58 15.61 -8.78 5.23
C GLU A 58 16.58 -8.95 4.05
N VAL A 59 16.03 -9.10 2.85
CA VAL A 59 16.79 -9.29 1.60
C VAL A 59 16.23 -8.44 0.45
N PHE A 60 15.09 -7.81 0.66
CA PHE A 60 14.37 -7.06 -0.36
C PHE A 60 14.61 -5.56 -0.22
N PHE A 61 14.55 -5.05 1.01
CA PHE A 61 15.00 -3.71 1.35
C PHE A 61 16.49 -3.72 1.70
N SER A 62 17.17 -2.57 1.58
CA SER A 62 18.61 -2.48 1.84
C SER A 62 18.98 -2.85 3.29
N ASN A 63 18.07 -2.62 4.25
CA ASN A 63 18.16 -3.10 5.62
C ASN A 63 16.77 -2.98 6.31
N PRO A 64 16.56 -3.59 7.49
CA PRO A 64 15.28 -3.52 8.21
C PRO A 64 14.84 -2.09 8.57
N GLN A 65 15.77 -1.20 8.91
CA GLN A 65 15.45 0.18 9.27
C GLN A 65 14.93 0.96 8.05
N ASN A 66 15.49 0.74 6.87
CA ASN A 66 15.05 1.37 5.63
C ASN A 66 13.65 0.90 5.24
N ARG A 67 13.31 -0.38 5.48
CA ARG A 67 11.94 -0.87 5.33
C ARG A 67 10.97 -0.09 6.20
N LEU A 68 11.26 0.03 7.51
CA LEU A 68 10.40 0.77 8.45
C LEU A 68 10.22 2.23 8.01
N THR A 69 11.31 2.88 7.61
CA THR A 69 11.29 4.25 7.10
C THR A 69 10.43 4.39 5.85
N LEU A 70 10.62 3.52 4.86
CA LEU A 70 9.89 3.59 3.59
C LEU A 70 8.39 3.28 3.79
N GLU A 71 8.06 2.22 4.52
CA GLU A 71 6.68 1.84 4.86
C GLU A 71 5.95 3.01 5.53
N ARG A 72 6.58 3.68 6.51
CA ARG A 72 6.01 4.82 7.20
C ARG A 72 5.80 6.02 6.27
N ILE A 73 6.83 6.43 5.52
CA ILE A 73 6.75 7.58 4.61
C ILE A 73 5.63 7.38 3.59
N PHE A 74 5.57 6.19 2.98
CA PHE A 74 4.58 5.90 1.95
C PHE A 74 3.17 5.82 2.51
N LEU A 75 3.03 5.27 3.71
CA LEU A 75 1.75 5.20 4.39
C LEU A 75 1.24 6.59 4.77
N GLU A 76 2.03 7.39 5.47
CA GLU A 76 1.66 8.72 5.92
C GLU A 76 1.35 9.63 4.72
N LYS A 77 2.23 9.63 3.70
CA LYS A 77 2.00 10.42 2.48
C LYS A 77 0.78 9.91 1.72
N GLY A 78 0.58 8.60 1.62
CA GLY A 78 -0.60 8.03 0.97
C GLY A 78 -1.91 8.44 1.65
N ILE A 79 -1.94 8.51 2.99
CA ILE A 79 -3.12 8.97 3.74
C ILE A 79 -3.36 10.46 3.47
N GLU A 80 -2.32 11.28 3.46
CA GLU A 80 -2.41 12.69 3.09
C GLU A 80 -3.01 12.87 1.68
N LEU A 81 -2.52 12.11 0.68
CA LEU A 81 -3.03 12.17 -0.69
C LEU A 81 -4.50 11.77 -0.79
N LEU A 82 -4.93 10.74 -0.03
CA LEU A 82 -6.35 10.38 0.05
C LEU A 82 -7.20 11.51 0.63
N GLY A 83 -6.70 12.22 1.64
CA GLY A 83 -7.38 13.37 2.23
C GLY A 83 -7.59 14.53 1.25
N LYS A 84 -6.82 14.59 0.16
CA LYS A 84 -6.98 15.58 -0.90
C LYS A 84 -8.11 15.25 -1.89
N VAL A 85 -8.60 14.01 -1.89
CA VAL A 85 -9.66 13.57 -2.81
C VAL A 85 -11.01 14.13 -2.37
N LYS A 86 -11.59 15.02 -3.18
CA LYS A 86 -12.94 15.58 -2.98
C LYS A 86 -13.98 14.71 -3.68
N SER A 87 -14.33 13.57 -3.09
CA SER A 87 -15.42 12.72 -3.58
C SER A 87 -16.48 12.54 -2.50
N LEU A 88 -17.76 12.67 -2.87
CA LEU A 88 -18.91 12.43 -1.99
C LEU A 88 -19.06 10.94 -1.63
N SER A 89 -18.55 10.05 -2.48
CA SER A 89 -18.56 8.59 -2.26
C SER A 89 -17.20 8.01 -2.68
N PRO A 90 -16.17 8.10 -1.81
CA PRO A 90 -14.86 7.55 -2.12
C PRO A 90 -14.94 6.02 -2.24
N ASP A 91 -14.34 5.44 -3.28
CA ASP A 91 -14.32 3.99 -3.46
C ASP A 91 -13.58 3.33 -2.29
N PRO A 92 -14.25 2.49 -1.47
CA PRO A 92 -13.68 1.89 -0.28
C PRO A 92 -12.60 0.84 -0.59
N ARG A 93 -12.24 0.60 -1.85
CA ARG A 93 -11.05 -0.19 -2.21
C ARG A 93 -9.78 0.66 -2.22
N LYS A 94 -9.89 1.96 -2.47
CA LYS A 94 -8.74 2.87 -2.55
C LYS A 94 -8.11 3.02 -1.17
N ARG A 95 -6.80 2.84 -1.12
CA ARG A 95 -6.02 2.81 0.12
C ARG A 95 -4.63 3.42 -0.10
N PRO A 96 -3.96 3.90 0.96
CA PRO A 96 -2.68 4.60 0.82
C PRO A 96 -1.60 3.74 0.15
N LEU A 97 -1.55 2.44 0.45
CA LEU A 97 -0.60 1.47 -0.11
C LEU A 97 -1.19 0.67 -1.29
N GLY A 98 -2.20 1.21 -1.97
CA GLY A 98 -2.80 0.62 -3.18
C GLY A 98 -4.08 -0.18 -2.93
N ASP A 99 -4.86 -0.40 -3.98
CA ASP A 99 -6.20 -0.99 -3.93
C ASP A 99 -6.23 -2.33 -3.19
N THR A 100 -7.28 -2.53 -2.39
CA THR A 100 -7.54 -3.78 -1.65
C THR A 100 -9.01 -4.21 -1.77
N VAL A 101 -9.33 -5.36 -1.19
CA VAL A 101 -10.71 -5.86 -1.11
C VAL A 101 -11.54 -4.98 -0.16
N LYS A 102 -12.78 -4.66 -0.53
CA LYS A 102 -13.67 -3.76 0.23
C LYS A 102 -13.88 -4.17 1.70
N SER A 103 -13.88 -5.47 1.99
CA SER A 103 -14.03 -6.03 3.34
C SER A 103 -12.77 -5.95 4.20
N HIS A 104 -11.61 -5.62 3.62
CA HIS A 104 -10.34 -5.57 4.33
C HIS A 104 -10.12 -4.22 5.01
N ARG A 105 -10.02 -4.25 6.34
CA ARG A 105 -9.55 -3.12 7.15
C ARG A 105 -8.02 -3.08 7.18
N THR A 106 -7.45 -2.71 6.03
CA THR A 106 -5.99 -2.67 5.79
C THR A 106 -5.60 -1.41 5.03
N PHE A 107 -4.30 -1.15 4.96
CA PHE A 107 -3.75 0.01 4.23
C PHE A 107 -3.55 -0.21 2.74
N GLY A 108 -3.92 -1.38 2.20
CA GLY A 108 -3.69 -1.74 0.81
C GLY A 108 -2.92 -3.04 0.66
N THR A 109 -2.55 -3.38 -0.58
CA THR A 109 -1.72 -4.58 -0.86
C THR A 109 -0.22 -4.32 -0.75
N GLY A 110 0.20 -3.05 -0.85
CA GLY A 110 1.61 -2.67 -0.76
C GLY A 110 2.47 -3.16 -1.91
N THR A 111 1.87 -3.37 -3.09
CA THR A 111 2.58 -3.92 -4.25
C THR A 111 3.70 -2.96 -4.69
N LEU A 112 4.91 -3.49 -4.87
CA LEU A 112 6.06 -2.74 -5.39
C LEU A 112 6.45 -3.18 -6.81
N PHE A 113 5.57 -3.92 -7.48
CA PHE A 113 5.75 -4.36 -8.86
C PHE A 113 5.09 -3.37 -9.82
N PHE A 114 5.93 -2.65 -10.56
CA PHE A 114 5.53 -1.70 -11.59
C PHE A 114 6.55 -1.74 -12.72
N THR A 115 6.16 -1.21 -13.87
CA THR A 115 7.02 -1.08 -15.04
C THR A 115 6.98 0.35 -15.54
N TRP A 116 7.90 0.72 -16.43
CA TRP A 116 7.90 2.03 -17.07
C TRP A 116 6.61 2.34 -17.85
N ARG A 117 5.85 1.32 -18.28
CA ARG A 117 4.56 1.48 -18.99
C ARG A 117 3.37 1.53 -18.07
N ASN A 118 3.43 0.87 -16.91
CA ASN A 118 2.26 0.64 -16.08
C ASN A 118 2.61 0.54 -14.60
N VAL A 119 1.86 1.29 -13.79
CA VAL A 119 1.81 1.18 -12.34
C VAL A 119 0.44 0.63 -11.97
N SER A 120 0.40 -0.56 -11.38
CA SER A 120 -0.87 -1.19 -10.97
C SER A 120 -1.59 -0.36 -9.91
N ASN A 121 -2.92 -0.36 -9.92
CA ASN A 121 -3.72 0.23 -8.84
C ASN A 121 -3.43 -0.39 -7.47
N THR A 122 -2.87 -1.60 -7.43
CA THR A 122 -2.41 -2.26 -6.20
C THR A 122 -1.11 -1.67 -5.65
N CYS A 123 -0.45 -0.76 -6.38
CA CYS A 123 0.73 -0.05 -5.89
C CYS A 123 0.34 1.18 -5.03
N PRO A 124 1.22 1.63 -4.12
CA PRO A 124 1.01 2.83 -3.32
C PRO A 124 0.64 4.05 -4.14
N LEU A 125 -0.25 4.89 -3.61
CA LEU A 125 -0.70 6.11 -4.29
C LEU A 125 0.46 7.06 -4.61
N VAL A 126 1.47 7.08 -3.76
CA VAL A 126 2.72 7.85 -3.94
C VAL A 126 3.38 7.58 -5.31
N PHE A 127 3.17 6.41 -5.90
CA PHE A 127 3.76 6.08 -7.19
C PHE A 127 3.12 6.78 -8.36
N TRP A 128 1.82 7.02 -8.34
CA TRP A 128 1.10 7.32 -9.57
C TRP A 128 -0.02 8.33 -9.42
N TRP A 129 -0.48 8.63 -8.20
CA TRP A 129 -1.56 9.60 -8.01
C TRP A 129 -1.07 11.00 -8.37
N ASP A 130 -1.84 11.67 -9.22
CA ASP A 130 -1.51 12.96 -9.81
C ASP A 130 -2.85 13.60 -10.20
N VAL A 131 -3.13 14.74 -9.60
CA VAL A 131 -4.32 15.54 -9.83
C VAL A 131 -3.86 16.99 -9.84
N SER A 132 -4.18 17.71 -10.92
CA SER A 132 -3.84 19.12 -11.06
C SER A 132 -4.35 19.94 -9.86
N GLY A 133 -3.52 20.87 -9.38
CA GLY A 133 -3.87 21.78 -8.28
C GLY A 133 -3.63 21.23 -6.87
N HIS A 134 -2.90 20.11 -6.71
CA HIS A 134 -2.61 19.51 -5.40
C HIS A 134 -1.13 19.53 -4.98
N ASP A 135 -0.27 20.28 -5.68
CA ASP A 135 1.17 20.45 -5.40
C ASP A 135 1.89 19.12 -5.08
N TRP A 136 1.58 18.09 -5.85
CA TRP A 136 2.12 16.75 -5.69
C TRP A 136 2.66 16.26 -7.02
N ILE A 137 3.88 15.73 -6.99
CA ILE A 137 4.51 15.07 -8.14
C ILE A 137 4.65 13.59 -7.78
N PRO A 138 3.99 12.67 -8.52
CA PRO A 138 4.14 11.23 -8.27
C PRO A 138 5.58 10.78 -8.56
N LEU A 139 6.01 9.69 -7.93
CA LEU A 139 7.32 9.11 -8.24
C LEU A 139 7.41 8.62 -9.70
N PHE A 140 6.29 8.19 -10.28
CA PHE A 140 6.20 7.77 -11.67
C PHE A 140 5.07 8.52 -12.38
N CYS A 141 5.42 9.52 -13.19
CA CYS A 141 4.46 10.25 -14.01
C CYS A 141 3.88 9.35 -15.11
N VAL A 142 2.62 8.94 -14.95
CA VAL A 142 1.93 8.10 -15.93
C VAL A 142 1.46 8.97 -17.09
N LYS A 143 2.17 8.95 -18.22
CA LYS A 143 1.84 9.77 -19.41
C LYS A 143 0.50 9.41 -20.07
N ASN A 144 0.09 8.14 -20.00
CA ASN A 144 -1.08 7.63 -20.71
C ASN A 144 -2.10 7.03 -19.73
N ARG A 145 -2.80 7.87 -18.98
CA ARG A 145 -4.00 7.43 -18.23
C ARG A 145 -5.16 7.34 -19.21
N GLY A 146 -5.18 6.29 -20.03
CA GLY A 146 -6.18 6.00 -21.07
C GLY A 146 -7.35 6.98 -21.06
N GLN A 147 -7.17 8.14 -21.69
CA GLN A 147 -8.23 9.10 -21.84
C GLN A 147 -9.15 8.49 -22.88
N SER A 148 -10.37 8.13 -22.48
CA SER A 148 -11.43 7.84 -23.42
C SER A 148 -11.56 9.07 -24.33
N GLN A 149 -11.24 8.91 -25.61
CA GLN A 149 -11.70 9.83 -26.65
C GLN A 149 -13.22 9.79 -26.72
#